data_AF-A0A2A5P085-F1
#
_entry.id   AF-A0A2A5P085-F1
#
_cell.length_a   1.000
_cell.length_b   1.000
_cell.length_c   1.000
_cell.angle_alpha   90.00
_cell.angle_beta   90.00
_cell.angle_gamma   90.00
#
_symmetry.space_group_name_H-M   'P 1'
#
loop_
_entity.id
_entity.type
_entity.pdbx_description
1 polymer ?
#
loop_
_entity_poly.entity_id
_entity_poly.type
_entity_poly.pdbx_seq_one_letter_code
_entity_poly.pdbx_strand_id
1 'polypeptide(L)'
;MRGIYATAITKILLDEGIQVSHTSKKIRERFSLPEAREPPTVTVKDADERHGVVIVGDPRDGEAVYNVLRRRLPGCICWKSRLPLHAVIKGVVAESKDGRSIVDLGCGLRGVLDGEEEPGSEVVVDIARPVFPHEDTAKLSRNYTVYGRYVALIHGMKGRVIISRHITDPDLSASGPGPKSASTTLGTMCSPP
;
A
#
# COMPACT_ATOMS: atom_id res chain seq x y z
N MET A 1 -6.60 -3.72 11.00
CA MET A 1 -6.16 -2.78 12.06
C MET A 1 -4.78 -3.15 12.58
N ARG A 2 -3.88 -2.17 12.74
CA ARG A 2 -2.52 -2.36 13.28
C ARG A 2 -2.15 -1.24 14.22
N GLY A 3 -1.30 -1.56 15.20
CA GLY A 3 -0.63 -0.56 16.01
C GLY A 3 -1.20 -0.36 17.41
N ILE A 4 -0.60 0.58 18.14
CA ILE A 4 -0.94 0.89 19.54
C ILE A 4 -2.33 1.49 19.67
N TYR A 5 -2.82 2.16 18.63
CA TYR A 5 -4.17 2.74 18.58
C TYR A 5 -5.25 1.78 18.08
N ALA A 6 -4.87 0.54 17.71
CA ALA A 6 -5.77 -0.39 17.05
C ALA A 6 -7.07 -0.63 17.83
N THR A 7 -7.01 -0.82 19.15
CA THR A 7 -8.19 -1.08 19.98
C THR A 7 -9.15 0.11 20.01
N ALA A 8 -8.64 1.33 20.20
CA ALA A 8 -9.45 2.54 20.30
C ALA A 8 -10.12 2.85 18.94
N ILE A 9 -9.35 2.78 17.86
CA ILE A 9 -9.87 3.03 16.51
C ILE A 9 -10.88 1.95 16.12
N THR A 10 -10.63 0.68 16.46
CA THR A 10 -11.61 -0.39 16.21
C THR A 10 -12.95 -0.07 16.87
N LYS A 11 -12.94 0.40 18.12
CA LYS A 11 -14.19 0.80 18.81
C LYS A 11 -14.92 1.92 18.07
N ILE A 12 -14.21 2.97 17.66
CA ILE A 12 -14.79 4.09 16.92
C ILE A 12 -15.45 3.63 15.62
N LEU A 13 -14.78 2.75 14.86
CA LEU A 13 -15.31 2.24 13.60
C LEU A 13 -16.55 1.36 13.80
N LEU A 14 -16.54 0.49 14.81
CA LEU A 14 -17.69 -0.36 15.14
C LEU A 14 -18.91 0.46 15.58
N ASP A 15 -18.70 1.53 16.35
CA ASP A 15 -19.78 2.44 16.79
C ASP A 15 -20.46 3.14 15.61
N GLU A 16 -19.79 3.23 14.47
CA GLU A 16 -20.28 3.84 13.23
C GLU A 16 -20.75 2.79 12.21
N GLY A 17 -20.85 1.52 12.62
CA GLY A 17 -21.34 0.43 11.78
C GLY A 17 -20.33 -0.10 10.76
N ILE A 18 -19.05 0.29 10.84
CA ILE A 18 -18.00 -0.19 9.94
C ILE A 18 -17.49 -1.55 10.42
N GLN A 19 -17.54 -2.54 9.54
CA GLN A 19 -17.02 -3.88 9.82
C GLN A 19 -15.49 -3.88 9.86
N VAL A 20 -14.92 -4.66 10.78
CA VAL A 20 -13.47 -4.76 10.95
C VAL A 20 -13.06 -6.23 10.84
N SER A 21 -12.15 -6.53 9.90
CA SER A 21 -11.57 -7.86 9.72
C SER A 21 -10.13 -7.94 10.21
N HIS A 22 -9.62 -9.17 10.33
CA HIS A 22 -8.22 -9.47 10.73
C HIS A 22 -7.80 -8.82 12.06
N THR A 23 -8.73 -8.68 13.00
CA THR A 23 -8.45 -8.18 14.35
C THR A 23 -7.77 -9.25 15.21
N SER A 24 -6.94 -8.83 16.16
CA SER A 24 -6.31 -9.74 17.11
C SER A 24 -7.36 -10.46 17.98
N LYS A 25 -7.01 -11.64 18.51
CA LYS A 25 -7.88 -12.40 19.43
C LYS A 25 -8.36 -11.52 20.59
N LYS A 26 -7.46 -10.72 21.18
CA LYS A 26 -7.77 -9.77 22.26
C LYS A 26 -8.85 -8.75 21.87
N ILE A 27 -8.79 -8.19 20.67
CA ILE A 27 -9.79 -7.21 20.19
C ILE A 27 -11.13 -7.90 19.94
N ARG A 28 -11.12 -9.11 19.35
CA ARG A 28 -12.36 -9.88 19.13
C ARG A 28 -13.07 -10.20 20.44
N GLU A 29 -12.34 -10.70 21.43
CA GLU A 29 -12.90 -10.99 22.76
C GLU A 29 -13.44 -9.74 23.44
N ARG A 30 -12.74 -8.61 23.32
CA ARG A 30 -13.14 -7.35 23.96
C ARG A 30 -14.43 -6.76 23.40
N PHE A 31 -14.72 -7.00 22.12
CA PHE A 31 -15.90 -6.44 21.43
C PHE A 31 -16.87 -7.52 20.94
N SER A 32 -16.72 -8.77 21.40
CA SER A 32 -17.53 -9.93 21.01
C SER A 32 -17.70 -10.06 19.48
N LEU A 33 -16.62 -9.84 18.72
CA LEU A 33 -16.67 -9.84 17.26
C LEU A 33 -16.55 -11.27 16.72
N PRO A 34 -17.29 -11.60 15.64
CA PRO A 34 -17.07 -12.85 14.92
C PRO A 34 -15.67 -12.87 14.27
N GLU A 35 -15.18 -14.07 13.98
CA GLU A 35 -13.96 -14.22 13.20
C GLU A 35 -14.22 -13.89 11.73
N ALA A 36 -13.75 -12.72 11.29
CA ALA A 36 -13.81 -12.30 9.89
C ALA A 36 -12.45 -12.52 9.21
N ARG A 37 -12.40 -13.46 8.25
CA ARG A 37 -11.20 -13.78 7.46
C ARG A 37 -11.14 -13.06 6.11
N GLU A 38 -12.20 -12.35 5.75
CA GLU A 38 -12.26 -11.60 4.51
C GLU A 38 -11.13 -10.56 4.41
N PRO A 39 -10.49 -10.45 3.24
CA PRO A 39 -9.40 -9.50 3.04
C PRO A 39 -9.93 -8.08 3.21
N PRO A 40 -9.29 -7.25 4.05
CA PRO A 40 -9.76 -5.89 4.28
C PRO A 40 -9.56 -5.04 3.02
N THR A 41 -10.54 -4.19 2.71
CA THR A 41 -10.40 -3.16 1.68
C THR A 41 -9.59 -1.95 2.17
N VAL A 42 -9.53 -1.76 3.49
CA VAL A 42 -8.79 -0.68 4.16
C VAL A 42 -7.95 -1.21 5.30
N THR A 43 -6.69 -0.79 5.33
CA THR A 43 -5.76 -1.00 6.42
C THR A 43 -5.49 0.32 7.14
N VAL A 44 -5.81 0.36 8.44
CA VAL A 44 -5.35 1.42 9.35
C VAL A 44 -4.19 0.88 10.17
N LYS A 45 -3.07 1.61 10.18
CA LYS A 45 -1.85 1.30 10.93
C LYS A 45 -1.27 2.53 11.60
N ASP A 46 -0.42 2.35 12.60
CA ASP A 46 0.39 3.45 13.15
C ASP A 46 1.25 4.07 12.03
N ALA A 47 1.47 5.39 12.12
CA ALA A 47 2.52 6.05 11.37
C ALA A 47 3.91 5.52 11.80
N ASP A 48 4.93 5.71 10.96
CA ASP A 48 6.26 5.15 11.22
C ASP A 48 6.87 5.71 12.52
N GLU A 49 6.62 6.99 12.82
CA GLU A 49 7.00 7.65 14.09
C GLU A 49 6.06 7.32 15.27
N ARG A 50 5.03 6.49 15.05
CA ARG A 50 3.95 6.16 16.00
C ARG A 50 3.14 7.34 16.51
N HIS A 51 3.34 8.53 15.94
CA HIS A 51 2.60 9.75 16.29
C HIS A 51 1.42 9.94 15.31
N GLY A 52 0.44 9.04 15.42
CA GLY A 52 -0.77 9.05 14.58
C GLY A 52 -0.97 7.77 13.78
N VAL A 53 -1.89 7.82 12.83
CA VAL A 53 -2.29 6.66 12.02
C VAL A 53 -2.33 6.97 10.53
N VAL A 54 -2.03 5.96 9.73
CA VAL A 54 -2.09 5.97 8.27
C VAL A 54 -3.22 5.05 7.83
N ILE A 55 -4.06 5.56 6.94
CA ILE A 55 -5.16 4.83 6.31
C ILE A 55 -4.73 4.53 4.86
N VAL A 56 -4.69 3.25 4.49
CA VAL A 56 -4.34 2.79 3.15
C VAL A 56 -5.39 1.81 2.68
N GLY A 57 -5.96 2.00 1.50
CA GLY A 57 -6.98 1.10 0.99
C GLY A 57 -7.66 1.61 -0.26
N ASP A 58 -8.78 0.98 -0.60
CA ASP A 58 -9.69 1.44 -1.63
C ASP A 58 -10.06 2.93 -1.40
N PRO A 59 -10.09 3.79 -2.44
CA PRO A 59 -10.36 5.20 -2.29
C PRO A 59 -11.72 5.51 -1.63
N ARG A 60 -12.77 4.73 -1.91
CA ARG A 60 -14.12 4.97 -1.37
C ARG A 60 -14.19 4.54 0.09
N ASP A 61 -13.75 3.31 0.37
CA ASP A 61 -13.80 2.77 1.73
C ASP A 61 -12.82 3.53 2.65
N GLY A 62 -11.64 3.88 2.14
CA GLY A 62 -10.65 4.67 2.85
C GLY A 62 -11.15 6.07 3.19
N GLU A 63 -11.89 6.71 2.28
CA GLU A 63 -12.53 8.01 2.51
C GLU A 63 -13.63 7.92 3.58
N ALA A 64 -14.41 6.84 3.61
CA ALA A 64 -15.42 6.61 4.66
C ALA A 64 -14.76 6.50 6.05
N VAL A 65 -13.70 5.68 6.17
CA VAL A 65 -12.91 5.54 7.41
C VAL A 65 -12.29 6.88 7.81
N TYR A 66 -11.71 7.61 6.86
CA TYR A 66 -11.12 8.93 7.09
C TYR A 66 -12.14 9.93 7.66
N ASN A 67 -13.33 10.02 7.05
CA ASN A 67 -14.36 10.96 7.49
C ASN A 67 -14.92 10.62 8.88
N VAL A 68 -15.08 9.33 9.19
CA VAL A 68 -15.43 8.88 10.54
C VAL A 68 -14.40 9.34 11.56
N LEU A 69 -13.11 9.09 11.30
CA LEU A 69 -12.05 9.46 12.24
C LEU A 69 -11.92 10.96 12.38
N ARG A 70 -11.99 11.72 11.29
CA ARG A 70 -11.97 13.19 11.32
C ARG A 70 -13.11 13.77 12.14
N ARG A 71 -14.32 13.20 12.02
CA ARG A 71 -15.49 13.63 12.79
C ARG A 71 -15.36 13.29 14.28
N ARG A 72 -14.87 12.09 14.61
CA ARG A 72 -14.77 11.61 16.00
C ARG A 72 -13.53 12.12 16.73
N LEU A 73 -12.53 12.60 16.00
CA LEU A 73 -11.25 13.11 16.52
C LEU A 73 -10.95 14.51 15.95
N PRO A 74 -11.72 15.55 16.32
CA PRO A 74 -11.62 16.88 15.71
C PRO A 74 -10.28 17.60 15.97
N GLY A 75 -9.53 17.18 17.00
CA GLY A 75 -8.20 17.73 17.31
C GLY A 75 -7.05 17.12 16.51
N CYS A 76 -7.31 16.14 15.64
CA CYS A 76 -6.28 15.51 14.84
C CYS A 76 -5.93 16.33 13.60
N ILE A 77 -4.64 16.47 13.33
CA ILE A 77 -4.16 16.98 12.05
C ILE A 77 -4.36 15.89 11.01
N CYS A 78 -5.12 16.21 9.98
CA CYS A 78 -5.46 15.29 8.90
C CYS A 78 -4.77 15.69 7.62
N TRP A 79 -4.19 14.71 6.92
CA TRP A 79 -3.56 14.92 5.63
C TRP A 79 -3.95 13.78 4.69
N LYS A 80 -4.19 14.13 3.42
CA LYS A 80 -4.55 13.20 2.36
C LYS A 80 -3.55 13.32 1.22
N SER A 81 -3.00 12.18 0.81
CA SER A 81 -2.08 12.14 -0.33
C SER A 81 -2.78 12.52 -1.63
N ARG A 82 -2.09 13.34 -2.43
CA ARG A 82 -2.48 13.63 -3.81
C ARG A 82 -2.09 12.49 -4.75
N LEU A 83 -1.11 11.68 -4.37
CA LEU A 83 -0.64 10.53 -5.13
C LEU A 83 -1.11 9.23 -4.47
N PRO A 84 -1.92 8.40 -5.15
CA PRO A 84 -2.27 7.08 -4.63
C PRO A 84 -1.01 6.21 -4.51
N LEU A 85 -0.95 5.42 -3.45
CA LEU A 85 0.09 4.40 -3.29
C LEU A 85 -0.02 3.39 -4.44
N HIS A 86 1.11 3.04 -5.05
CA HIS A 86 1.21 2.16 -6.22
C HIS A 86 0.45 2.66 -7.47
N ALA A 87 0.19 3.96 -7.56
CA ALA A 87 -0.20 4.56 -8.83
C ALA A 87 0.95 4.42 -9.84
N VAL A 88 0.61 4.06 -11.08
CA VAL A 88 1.56 4.05 -12.20
C VAL A 88 1.41 5.37 -12.95
N ILE A 89 2.47 6.17 -12.98
CA ILE A 89 2.46 7.53 -13.52
C ILE A 89 3.61 7.67 -14.51
N LYS A 90 3.36 8.40 -15.60
CA LYS A 90 4.41 8.86 -16.51
C LYS A 90 4.94 10.21 -16.03
N GLY A 91 6.25 10.34 -15.90
CA GLY A 91 6.92 11.59 -15.55
C GLY A 91 8.11 11.87 -16.46
N VAL A 92 8.71 13.03 -16.29
CA VAL A 92 9.91 13.46 -17.03
C VAL A 92 11.07 13.62 -16.06
N VAL A 93 12.23 13.07 -16.40
CA VAL A 93 13.43 13.19 -15.55
C VAL A 93 13.89 14.64 -15.57
N ALA A 94 13.87 15.31 -14.43
CA ALA A 94 14.31 16.69 -14.29
C ALA A 94 15.84 16.77 -14.12
N GLU A 95 16.39 15.91 -13.26
CA GLU A 95 17.82 15.85 -12.97
C GLU A 95 18.18 14.45 -12.48
N SER A 96 19.44 14.06 -12.68
CA SER A 96 19.99 12.79 -12.23
C SER A 96 21.35 13.04 -11.60
N LYS A 97 21.52 12.60 -10.36
CA LYS A 97 22.73 12.82 -9.57
C LYS A 97 22.86 11.77 -8.46
N ASP A 98 24.09 11.37 -8.18
CA ASP A 98 24.44 10.48 -7.05
C ASP A 98 23.65 9.16 -7.07
N GLY A 99 23.45 8.56 -8.26
CA GLY A 99 22.70 7.32 -8.40
C GLY A 99 21.19 7.46 -8.22
N ARG A 100 20.64 8.68 -8.28
CA ARG A 100 19.21 8.96 -8.14
C ARG A 100 18.73 9.94 -9.19
N SER A 101 17.51 9.72 -9.66
CA SER A 101 16.85 10.60 -10.61
C SER A 101 15.66 11.29 -9.96
N ILE A 102 15.58 12.61 -10.08
CA ILE A 102 14.39 13.37 -9.70
C ILE A 102 13.49 13.46 -10.93
N VAL A 103 12.26 12.98 -10.77
CA VAL A 103 11.25 12.92 -11.82
C VAL A 103 10.14 13.92 -11.50
N ASP A 104 9.81 14.75 -12.47
CA ASP A 104 8.61 15.58 -12.44
C ASP A 104 7.39 14.73 -12.81
N LEU A 105 6.43 14.64 -11.88
CA LEU A 105 5.19 13.88 -12.03
C LEU A 105 4.02 14.78 -12.45
N GLY A 106 4.28 16.07 -12.66
CA GLY A 106 3.30 17.09 -12.97
C GLY A 106 2.59 17.66 -11.74
N CYS A 107 1.83 18.74 -11.93
CA CYS A 107 1.04 19.41 -10.88
C CYS A 107 1.86 19.85 -9.64
N GLY A 108 3.16 20.12 -9.83
CA GLY A 108 4.09 20.50 -8.77
C GLY A 108 4.55 19.34 -7.90
N LEU A 109 4.32 18.09 -8.30
CA LEU A 109 4.74 16.90 -7.59
C LEU A 109 6.03 16.35 -8.19
N ARG A 110 7.02 16.09 -7.34
CA ARG A 110 8.29 15.46 -7.73
C ARG A 110 8.44 14.13 -7.03
N GLY A 111 9.23 13.24 -7.62
CA GLY A 111 9.58 11.97 -6.99
C GLY A 111 11.04 11.61 -7.21
N VAL A 112 11.58 10.82 -6.30
CA VAL A 112 12.95 10.30 -6.36
C VAL A 112 12.90 8.85 -6.81
N LEU A 113 13.58 8.55 -7.91
CA LEU A 113 13.78 7.21 -8.45
C LEU A 113 15.23 6.77 -8.18
N ASP A 114 15.40 5.57 -7.65
CA ASP A 114 16.72 4.96 -7.50
C ASP A 114 17.23 4.54 -8.89
N GLY A 115 18.45 4.98 -9.26
CA GLY A 115 19.05 4.81 -10.59
C GLY A 115 19.26 6.14 -11.32
N GLU A 116 20.20 6.14 -12.27
CA GLU A 116 20.45 7.29 -13.14
C GLU A 116 19.70 7.12 -14.46
N GLU A 117 18.87 8.11 -14.77
CA GLU A 117 18.12 8.21 -16.01
C GLU A 117 18.54 9.48 -16.74
N GLU A 118 18.38 9.50 -18.06
CA GLU A 118 18.76 10.68 -18.86
C GLU A 118 17.82 11.85 -18.57
N PRO A 119 18.33 13.03 -18.17
CA PRO A 119 17.50 14.22 -18.01
C PRO A 119 16.72 14.55 -19.29
N GLY A 120 15.44 14.88 -19.14
CA GLY A 120 14.50 15.12 -20.24
C GLY A 120 13.82 13.87 -20.80
N SER A 121 14.24 12.67 -20.41
CA SER A 121 13.57 11.43 -20.83
C SER A 121 12.23 11.23 -20.11
N GLU A 122 11.27 10.60 -20.81
CA GLU A 122 10.01 10.16 -20.20
C GLU A 122 10.21 8.80 -19.52
N VAL A 123 9.74 8.68 -18.29
CA VAL A 123 9.81 7.45 -17.51
C VAL A 123 8.43 7.10 -16.93
N VAL A 124 8.09 5.81 -16.96
CA VAL A 124 6.93 5.26 -16.24
C VAL A 124 7.41 4.73 -14.90
N VAL A 125 6.72 5.10 -13.83
CA VAL A 125 7.11 4.82 -12.44
C VAL A 125 5.91 4.44 -11.57
N ASP A 126 6.15 3.60 -10.56
CA ASP A 126 5.22 3.26 -9.49
C ASP A 126 5.47 4.16 -8.27
N ILE A 127 4.41 4.67 -7.64
CA ILE A 127 4.48 5.42 -6.38
C ILE A 127 4.67 4.44 -5.21
N ALA A 128 5.91 4.05 -4.94
CA ALA A 128 6.25 3.16 -3.84
C ALA A 128 6.03 3.79 -2.45
N ARG A 129 6.18 5.12 -2.35
CA ARG A 129 5.79 5.89 -1.17
C ARG A 129 5.23 7.25 -1.60
N PRO A 130 4.02 7.63 -1.19
CA PRO A 130 3.49 8.96 -1.46
C PRO A 130 4.30 10.03 -0.72
N VAL A 131 4.17 11.28 -1.17
CA VAL A 131 4.73 12.46 -0.50
C VAL A 131 4.13 12.58 0.90
N PHE A 132 4.88 12.48 1.99
CA PHE A 132 4.34 12.74 3.33
C PHE A 132 4.35 14.25 3.67
N PRO A 133 3.60 14.73 4.70
CA PRO A 133 3.52 16.16 5.04
C PRO A 133 4.86 16.88 5.28
N HIS A 134 5.90 16.14 5.66
CA HIS A 134 7.24 16.67 5.94
C HIS A 134 8.23 16.41 4.80
N GLU A 135 7.76 15.90 3.67
CA GLU A 135 8.57 15.55 2.51
C GLU A 135 8.09 16.36 1.29
N ASP A 136 9.03 16.69 0.40
CA ASP A 136 8.73 17.38 -0.86
C ASP A 136 8.65 16.43 -2.06
N THR A 137 9.03 15.16 -1.85
CA THR A 137 9.20 14.19 -2.93
C THR A 137 8.63 12.82 -2.59
N ALA A 138 7.93 12.19 -3.53
CA ALA A 138 7.51 10.80 -3.41
C ALA A 138 8.70 9.85 -3.63
N LYS A 139 8.63 8.63 -3.09
CA LYS A 139 9.56 7.56 -3.50
C LYS A 139 8.98 6.81 -4.70
N LEU A 140 9.77 6.72 -5.77
CA LEU A 140 9.42 6.05 -7.01
C LEU A 140 10.07 4.67 -7.11
N SER A 141 9.51 3.83 -7.97
CA SER A 141 9.96 2.46 -8.19
C SER A 141 9.71 2.02 -9.64
N ARG A 142 10.58 1.15 -10.16
CA ARG A 142 10.34 0.38 -11.41
C ARG A 142 9.65 -0.96 -11.16
N ASN A 143 9.38 -1.28 -9.90
CA ASN A 143 8.53 -2.41 -9.53
C ASN A 143 7.07 -1.97 -9.53
N TYR A 144 6.30 -2.41 -10.52
CA TYR A 144 4.89 -2.07 -10.66
C TYR A 144 4.03 -3.08 -9.92
N THR A 145 3.16 -2.61 -9.03
CA THR A 145 2.32 -3.49 -8.22
C THR A 145 0.86 -3.44 -8.66
N VAL A 146 0.30 -4.59 -9.03
CA VAL A 146 -1.12 -4.75 -9.33
C VAL A 146 -1.79 -5.52 -8.20
N TYR A 147 -2.71 -4.86 -7.49
CA TYR A 147 -3.44 -5.47 -6.39
C TYR A 147 -4.66 -6.24 -6.88
N GLY A 148 -4.69 -7.53 -6.56
CA GLY A 148 -5.91 -8.34 -6.51
C GLY A 148 -6.41 -8.47 -5.07
N ARG A 149 -7.59 -9.08 -4.91
CA ARG A 149 -8.24 -9.25 -3.60
C ARG A 149 -7.44 -10.09 -2.61
N TYR A 150 -6.69 -11.07 -3.10
CA TYR A 150 -5.92 -12.01 -2.28
C TYR A 150 -4.42 -12.02 -2.58
N VAL A 151 -4.04 -11.57 -3.78
CA VAL A 151 -2.66 -11.59 -4.27
C VAL A 151 -2.32 -10.24 -4.87
N ALA A 152 -1.07 -9.82 -4.75
CA ALA A 152 -0.53 -8.70 -5.49
C ALA A 152 0.53 -9.21 -6.47
N LEU A 153 0.44 -8.81 -7.73
CA LEU A 153 1.44 -9.12 -8.74
C LEU A 153 2.44 -7.96 -8.80
N ILE A 154 3.72 -8.26 -8.61
CA ILE A 154 4.79 -7.26 -8.66
C ILE A 154 5.65 -7.52 -9.89
N HIS A 155 5.50 -6.69 -10.91
CA HIS A 155 6.43 -6.66 -12.03
C HIS A 155 7.77 -6.07 -11.56
N GLY A 156 8.91 -6.58 -12.05
CA GLY A 156 10.25 -6.16 -11.61
C GLY A 156 10.87 -7.03 -10.51
N MET A 157 10.07 -7.82 -9.79
CA MET A 157 10.52 -8.79 -8.78
C MET A 157 10.41 -10.24 -9.27
N LYS A 158 11.13 -10.58 -10.35
CA LYS A 158 11.05 -11.91 -10.98
C LYS A 158 11.43 -13.04 -10.02
N GLY A 159 10.66 -14.13 -10.04
CA GLY A 159 10.95 -15.37 -9.31
C GLY A 159 10.76 -15.30 -7.80
N ARG A 160 10.18 -14.21 -7.27
CA ARG A 160 9.94 -14.04 -5.83
C ARG A 160 8.46 -14.19 -5.51
N VAL A 161 8.16 -15.12 -4.60
CA VAL A 161 6.85 -15.19 -3.93
C VAL A 161 7.04 -14.66 -2.52
N ILE A 162 6.33 -13.58 -2.18
CA ILE A 162 6.36 -12.99 -0.85
C ILE A 162 5.03 -13.32 -0.18
N ILE A 163 5.08 -14.16 0.84
CA ILE A 163 3.92 -14.45 1.66
C ILE A 163 3.77 -13.32 2.69
N SER A 164 2.55 -12.81 2.83
CA SER A 164 2.24 -11.79 3.84
C SER A 164 2.67 -12.29 5.21
N ARG A 165 3.44 -11.48 5.95
CA ARG A 165 3.88 -11.76 7.34
C ARG A 165 2.75 -12.00 8.34
N HIS A 166 1.51 -11.88 7.90
CA HIS A 166 0.29 -11.94 8.71
C HIS A 166 -0.53 -13.20 8.43
N ILE A 167 -0.05 -14.05 7.53
CA ILE A 167 -0.56 -15.41 7.38
C ILE A 167 0.13 -16.23 8.47
N THR A 168 -0.59 -16.48 9.56
CA THR A 168 -0.15 -17.34 10.66
C THR A 168 -0.66 -18.77 10.42
N ASP A 169 -0.31 -19.33 9.27
CA ASP A 169 -0.60 -20.73 8.95
C ASP A 169 0.74 -21.49 8.84
N PRO A 170 0.99 -22.49 9.70
CA PRO A 170 2.23 -23.24 9.70
C PRO A 170 2.52 -23.91 8.35
N ASP A 171 1.50 -24.34 7.61
CA ASP A 171 1.67 -25.06 6.34
C ASP A 171 2.05 -24.13 5.17
N LEU A 172 1.55 -22.89 5.18
CA LEU A 172 1.96 -21.84 4.22
C LEU A 172 3.32 -21.21 4.57
N SER A 173 3.74 -21.27 5.83
CA SER A 173 5.06 -20.78 6.27
C SER A 173 6.20 -21.74 5.93
N ALA A 174 5.91 -23.05 5.85
CA ALA A 174 6.88 -24.10 5.56
C ALA A 174 7.26 -24.19 4.07
N SER A 175 6.41 -23.68 3.17
CA SER A 175 6.75 -23.48 1.75
C SER A 175 7.46 -22.15 1.55
N GLY A 176 8.67 -21.99 2.09
CA GLY A 176 9.53 -20.86 1.73
C GLY A 176 9.79 -20.83 0.21
N PRO A 177 10.16 -19.67 -0.38
CA PRO A 177 10.49 -19.61 -1.80
C PRO A 177 11.87 -20.27 -2.00
N GLY A 178 11.89 -21.60 -2.09
CA GLY A 178 13.01 -22.34 -2.63
C GLY A 178 12.98 -22.26 -4.16
N PRO A 179 14.13 -22.17 -4.84
CA PRO A 179 14.15 -22.15 -6.30
C PRO A 179 13.71 -23.53 -6.77
N LYS A 180 12.49 -23.64 -7.30
CA LYS A 180 12.09 -24.80 -8.08
C LYS A 180 11.79 -24.33 -9.49
N SER A 181 12.83 -24.40 -10.31
CA SER A 181 12.69 -24.59 -11.75
C SER A 181 11.73 -25.75 -12.02
N ALA A 182 10.66 -25.51 -12.78
CA ALA A 182 10.31 -26.30 -13.97
C ALA A 182 8.89 -25.97 -14.47
N SER A 183 8.81 -25.89 -15.80
CA SER A 183 7.67 -26.27 -16.65
C SER A 183 6.45 -25.36 -16.76
N THR A 184 6.49 -24.52 -17.81
CA THR A 184 5.59 -24.54 -18.99
C THR A 184 4.13 -24.96 -18.79
N THR A 185 3.18 -24.09 -19.18
CA THR A 185 2.27 -24.30 -20.35
C THR A 185 1.49 -23.01 -20.69
N LEU A 186 1.22 -22.89 -22.00
CA LEU A 186 0.67 -21.81 -22.82
C LEU A 186 -0.59 -21.06 -22.34
N GLY A 187 -0.72 -19.82 -22.83
CA GLY A 187 -1.97 -19.06 -22.88
C GLY A 187 -1.89 -17.91 -23.91
N THR A 188 -2.09 -18.28 -25.17
CA THR A 188 -2.55 -17.53 -26.37
C THR A 188 -2.47 -15.99 -26.41
N MET A 189 -1.74 -15.50 -27.41
CA MET A 189 -1.80 -14.12 -27.91
C MET A 189 -3.21 -13.80 -28.45
N CYS A 190 -3.79 -12.66 -28.06
CA CYS A 190 -4.82 -11.99 -28.84
C CYS A 190 -4.15 -10.87 -29.64
N SER A 191 -4.22 -10.96 -30.96
CA SER A 191 -3.92 -9.86 -31.88
C SER A 191 -5.06 -8.83 -31.86
N PRO A 192 -4.76 -7.52 -32.01
CA PRO A 192 -5.79 -6.49 -32.13
C PRO A 192 -6.37 -6.43 -33.55
N PRO A 193 -7.53 -5.78 -33.74
CA PRO A 193 -8.26 -5.72 -35.01
C PRO A 193 -7.56 -4.92 -36.10
#